data_AF-A0A1V5DM51-F1
#
_entry.id   AF-A0A1V5DM51-F1
#
_cell.length_a   1.000
_cell.length_b   1.000
_cell.length_c   1.000
_cell.angle_alpha   90.00
_cell.angle_beta   90.00
_cell.angle_gamma   90.00
#
_symmetry.space_group_name_H-M   'P 1'
#
loop_
_entity.id
_entity.type
_entity.pdbx_description
1 polymer ?
#
loop_
_entity_poly.entity_id
_entity_poly.type
_entity_poly.pdbx_seq_one_letter_code
_entity_poly.pdbx_strand_id
1 'polypeptide(L)'
;MGGSTTGKATTPPCREDCPAGIDVPRYIRCIQNRDFSGSLAIIREKIPFPAVCGYACVHPCETRCARIQVDEALAIRRLKQAAWEHGTGMSPPPVKAHPTSRTVAVIGSGPAGLSAAYYLARIGHGVEVFDKAPEAGGMMRYAIPEYRLPKQALDDDLHFIWESGVVFKGRSNVSLTHLLGKYDAILIATGNQLSKSLAIEGCDLSGVLWGLDFLRSVKANETASIKERVCVIGGGNVALDAALTARRLRAKDVRIICLEKRDAMPAYPWEIAQALEEGVVIEDGWGPKVIHGKDGSVTGIECVRCVSVFDDKHTFNPTYDLSATRYFDTDTVIFAIGQTPDTRFIDADGLKTRKDLIEVDTTLMTAIEGVFAAGEAVTGPSSIIAAIAQGRQAAASIDRYLGGTGCIDRTEEEHPCDEVREPAPRGTCRYQGAVTYSEQPITSLDQVEPGYDQETAALEALRCLACDVRQFTVTVDPLLCKECGYCREVCALNVFGGSDTFNPSGYKPVIVRDSDRCVGCLKCLYICPDFAVSIRNGGEKPDDKHCLQSAD
;
A
#
# COMPACT_ATOMS: atom_id res chain seq x y z
N MET A 1 25.22 12.83 30.73
CA MET A 1 23.99 12.98 31.53
C MET A 1 22.83 13.09 30.57
N GLY A 2 22.17 11.96 30.30
CA GLY A 2 21.08 11.86 29.34
C GLY A 2 19.83 12.52 29.90
N GLY A 3 19.47 13.66 29.33
CA GLY A 3 18.15 14.26 29.55
C GLY A 3 17.14 13.50 28.70
N SER A 4 16.27 12.73 29.36
CA SER A 4 15.05 12.21 28.75
C SER A 4 14.23 13.40 28.26
N THR A 5 14.22 13.61 26.94
CA THR A 5 13.33 14.54 26.27
C THR A 5 11.95 13.93 26.20
N THR A 6 11.15 14.10 27.25
CA THR A 6 9.70 13.84 27.19
C THR A 6 9.03 14.96 26.37
N GLY A 7 9.33 15.01 25.08
CA GLY A 7 8.57 15.75 24.09
C GLY A 7 7.29 14.97 23.77
N LYS A 8 6.19 15.67 23.54
CA LYS A 8 4.92 15.07 23.11
C LYS A 8 5.16 14.32 21.79
N ALA A 9 5.06 12.99 21.76
CA ALA A 9 5.41 12.20 20.58
C ALA A 9 4.52 12.58 19.39
N THR A 10 5.08 13.26 18.40
CA THR A 10 4.38 13.62 17.16
C THR A 10 4.32 12.38 16.27
N THR A 11 3.14 12.03 15.77
CA THR A 11 3.04 10.93 14.79
C THR A 11 3.60 11.41 13.46
N PRO A 12 4.69 10.80 12.95
CA PRO A 12 5.30 11.22 11.71
C PRO A 12 4.39 10.91 10.51
N PRO A 13 4.38 11.73 9.43
CA PRO A 13 3.47 11.54 8.30
C PRO A 13 3.55 10.16 7.65
N CYS A 14 4.76 9.57 7.58
CA CYS A 14 4.96 8.24 7.01
C CYS A 14 4.31 7.11 7.84
N ARG A 15 4.11 7.31 9.15
CA ARG A 15 3.36 6.40 10.02
C ARG A 15 1.86 6.66 9.94
N GLU A 16 1.45 7.93 9.87
CA GLU A 16 0.06 8.35 9.71
C GLU A 16 -0.56 7.77 8.43
N ASP A 17 0.16 7.84 7.30
CA ASP A 17 -0.30 7.36 6.00
C ASP A 17 -0.18 5.85 5.80
N CYS A 18 0.57 5.15 6.66
CA CYS A 18 0.67 3.70 6.56
C CYS A 18 -0.61 3.07 7.14
N PRO A 19 -1.42 2.33 6.36
CA PRO A 19 -2.66 1.74 6.89
C PRO A 19 -2.44 0.80 8.09
N ALA A 20 -1.28 0.12 8.13
CA ALA A 20 -0.91 -0.74 9.26
C ALA A 20 -0.25 0.01 10.44
N GLY A 21 0.05 1.30 10.27
CA GLY A 21 0.64 2.15 11.31
C GLY A 21 2.06 1.76 11.72
N ILE A 22 2.87 1.30 10.76
CA ILE A 22 4.27 0.88 10.98
C ILE A 22 5.11 2.07 11.45
N ASP A 23 5.98 1.85 12.43
CA ASP A 23 6.92 2.88 12.90
C ASP A 23 8.10 3.05 11.94
N VAL A 24 7.86 3.81 10.87
CA VAL A 24 8.83 4.02 9.80
C VAL A 24 10.14 4.64 10.27
N PRO A 25 10.16 5.74 11.04
CA PRO A 25 11.43 6.31 11.47
C PRO A 25 12.24 5.37 12.35
N ARG A 26 11.60 4.60 13.25
CA ARG A 26 12.32 3.71 14.16
C ARG A 26 13.07 2.59 13.44
N TYR A 27 12.42 1.87 12.52
CA TYR A 27 13.14 0.83 11.78
C TYR A 27 14.18 1.41 10.82
N ILE A 28 13.96 2.62 10.28
CA ILE A 28 14.95 3.28 9.44
C ILE A 28 16.20 3.66 10.24
N ARG A 29 16.07 4.10 11.51
CA ARG A 29 17.24 4.34 12.38
C ARG A 29 18.07 3.08 12.60
N CYS A 30 17.42 1.92 12.79
CA CYS A 30 18.10 0.63 12.81
C CYS A 30 18.92 0.40 11.52
N ILE A 31 18.36 0.69 10.33
CA ILE A 31 19.10 0.59 9.05
C ILE A 31 20.28 1.58 8.97
N GLN A 32 20.16 2.80 9.52
CA GLN A 32 21.28 3.76 9.57
C GLN A 32 22.51 3.18 10.30
N ASN A 33 22.28 2.30 11.26
CA ASN A 33 23.30 1.62 12.05
C ASN A 33 23.64 0.23 11.52
N ARG A 34 23.13 -0.15 10.33
CA ARG A 34 23.25 -1.48 9.72
C ARG A 34 22.67 -2.61 10.56
N ASP A 35 21.77 -2.27 11.48
CA ASP A 35 20.99 -3.25 12.24
C ASP A 35 19.72 -3.63 11.46
N PHE A 36 19.91 -4.45 10.42
CA PHE A 36 18.80 -4.89 9.57
C PHE A 36 17.88 -5.87 10.31
N SER A 37 18.41 -6.70 11.21
CA SER A 37 17.60 -7.62 12.04
C SER A 37 16.70 -6.86 13.03
N GLY A 38 17.22 -5.83 13.72
CA GLY A 38 16.41 -4.97 14.58
C GLY A 38 15.35 -4.18 13.79
N SER A 39 15.71 -3.69 12.59
CA SER A 39 14.73 -3.08 11.67
C SER A 39 13.60 -4.04 11.33
N LEU A 40 13.93 -5.30 10.98
CA LEU A 40 12.96 -6.33 10.65
C LEU A 40 12.02 -6.66 11.83
N ALA A 41 12.57 -6.76 13.05
CA ALA A 41 11.80 -6.97 14.27
C ALA A 41 10.77 -5.85 14.49
N ILE A 42 11.20 -4.58 14.36
CA ILE A 42 10.31 -3.42 14.47
C ILE A 42 9.19 -3.45 13.42
N ILE A 43 9.50 -3.79 12.17
CA ILE A 43 8.49 -3.90 11.11
C ILE A 43 7.45 -4.97 11.48
N ARG A 44 7.90 -6.09 12.05
CA ARG A 44 7.06 -7.25 12.42
C ARG A 44 6.10 -7.01 13.59
N GLU A 45 6.29 -5.95 14.37
CA GLU A 45 5.29 -5.52 15.34
C GLU A 45 3.96 -5.20 14.65
N LYS A 46 4.04 -4.54 13.48
CA LYS A 46 2.86 -4.01 12.79
C LYS A 46 2.44 -4.80 11.57
N ILE A 47 3.32 -5.57 10.94
CA ILE A 47 2.96 -6.40 9.79
C ILE A 47 3.70 -7.76 9.80
N PRO A 48 3.04 -8.90 9.51
CA PRO A 48 3.74 -10.18 9.35
C PRO A 48 4.38 -10.37 7.96
N PHE A 49 4.31 -9.35 7.10
CA PHE A 49 4.73 -9.40 5.70
C PHE A 49 5.82 -8.38 5.32
N PRO A 50 6.94 -8.28 6.07
CA PRO A 50 8.01 -7.33 5.74
C PRO A 50 8.57 -7.53 4.33
N ALA A 51 8.81 -8.77 3.90
CA ALA A 51 9.37 -9.07 2.58
C ALA A 51 8.41 -8.65 1.49
N VAL A 52 7.16 -9.14 1.54
CA VAL A 52 6.13 -8.78 0.54
C VAL A 52 5.94 -7.27 0.48
N CYS A 53 5.92 -6.58 1.63
CA CYS A 53 5.78 -5.13 1.66
C CYS A 53 7.04 -4.35 1.22
N GLY A 54 8.20 -5.00 1.15
CA GLY A 54 9.42 -4.46 0.54
C GLY A 54 9.39 -4.54 -0.98
N TYR A 55 8.71 -5.56 -1.53
CA TYR A 55 8.59 -5.79 -2.97
C TYR A 55 7.37 -5.12 -3.60
N ALA A 56 6.18 -5.36 -3.05
CA ALA A 56 4.91 -5.10 -3.72
C ALA A 56 4.01 -4.06 -3.02
N CYS A 57 4.49 -3.39 -1.97
CA CYS A 57 3.71 -2.33 -1.32
C CYS A 57 3.60 -1.09 -2.21
N VAL A 58 2.44 -0.44 -2.15
CA VAL A 58 2.14 0.82 -2.86
C VAL A 58 2.68 2.07 -2.13
N HIS A 59 3.43 1.84 -1.04
CA HIS A 59 4.23 2.82 -0.30
C HIS A 59 3.56 4.19 -0.03
N PRO A 60 2.34 4.23 0.54
CA PRO A 60 1.67 5.50 0.85
C PRO A 60 2.49 6.36 1.82
N CYS A 61 3.32 5.72 2.65
CA CYS A 61 4.27 6.37 3.55
C CYS A 61 5.32 7.26 2.83
N GLU A 62 5.58 7.04 1.54
CA GLU A 62 6.48 7.89 0.75
C GLU A 62 5.77 9.14 0.22
N THR A 63 4.47 9.06 -0.05
CA THR A 63 3.69 10.15 -0.67
C THR A 63 3.65 11.41 0.20
N ARG A 64 3.51 11.27 1.53
CA ARG A 64 3.56 12.40 2.47
C ARG A 64 4.85 12.46 3.29
N CYS A 65 5.93 11.82 2.83
CA CYS A 65 7.21 11.86 3.52
C CYS A 65 7.66 13.32 3.71
N ALA A 66 7.95 13.72 4.96
CA ALA A 66 8.26 15.11 5.25
C ALA A 66 9.56 15.60 4.59
N ARG A 67 10.43 14.68 4.13
CA ARG A 67 11.64 14.99 3.35
C ARG A 67 11.34 15.68 2.02
N ILE A 68 10.13 15.53 1.46
CA ILE A 68 9.67 16.27 0.26
C ILE A 68 9.73 17.79 0.48
N GLN A 69 9.58 18.26 1.73
CA GLN A 69 9.75 19.67 2.07
C GLN A 69 11.18 20.18 1.83
N VAL A 70 12.15 19.29 1.72
CA VAL A 70 13.58 19.59 1.54
C VAL A 70 14.02 19.20 0.12
N ASP A 71 13.88 17.92 -0.23
CA ASP A 71 14.22 17.35 -1.53
C ASP A 71 13.18 16.28 -1.94
N GLU A 72 13.53 14.99 -1.90
CA GLU A 72 12.68 13.89 -2.34
C GLU A 72 12.33 12.96 -1.17
N ALA A 73 11.19 12.27 -1.26
CA ALA A 73 10.81 11.26 -0.29
C ALA A 73 11.90 10.18 -0.12
N LEU A 74 12.01 9.62 1.08
CA LEU A 74 12.82 8.42 1.29
C LEU A 74 12.27 7.25 0.47
N ALA A 75 13.15 6.36 0.03
CA ALA A 75 12.80 5.07 -0.56
C ALA A 75 12.39 4.05 0.51
N ILE A 76 11.35 4.37 1.28
CA ILE A 76 10.86 3.60 2.44
C ILE A 76 10.52 2.14 2.06
N ARG A 77 9.95 1.89 0.88
CA ARG A 77 9.71 0.53 0.36
C ARG A 77 11.01 -0.23 0.18
N ARG A 78 12.00 0.38 -0.48
CA ARG A 78 13.33 -0.20 -0.74
C ARG A 78 14.11 -0.44 0.56
N LEU A 79 14.02 0.47 1.52
CA LEU A 79 14.60 0.27 2.86
C LEU A 79 13.95 -0.90 3.59
N LYS A 80 12.65 -1.14 3.42
CA LYS A 80 11.97 -2.32 3.96
C LYS A 80 12.47 -3.61 3.28
N GLN A 81 12.67 -3.57 1.96
CA GLN A 81 13.28 -4.68 1.23
C GLN A 81 14.69 -4.99 1.76
N ALA A 82 15.53 -3.96 1.93
CA ALA A 82 16.88 -4.12 2.49
C ALA A 82 16.87 -4.67 3.94
N ALA A 83 15.90 -4.26 4.76
CA ALA A 83 15.71 -4.82 6.10
C ALA A 83 15.45 -6.33 6.08
N TRP A 84 14.71 -6.82 5.08
CA TRP A 84 14.48 -8.24 4.89
C TRP A 84 15.70 -8.95 4.26
N GLU A 85 16.28 -8.42 3.18
CA GLU A 85 17.40 -9.07 2.46
C GLU A 85 18.68 -9.21 3.30
N HIS A 86 18.98 -8.21 4.14
CA HIS A 86 20.19 -8.20 4.97
C HIS A 86 19.94 -8.56 6.43
N GLY A 87 18.68 -8.67 6.84
CA GLY A 87 18.30 -9.11 8.17
C GLY A 87 18.65 -10.59 8.34
N THR A 88 19.45 -10.92 9.35
CA THR A 88 19.78 -12.32 9.65
C THR A 88 18.77 -12.91 10.63
N GLY A 89 18.21 -14.06 10.26
CA GLY A 89 17.38 -14.90 11.11
C GLY A 89 15.94 -14.42 11.28
N MET A 90 15.04 -15.38 11.54
CA MET A 90 13.66 -15.13 12.00
C MET A 90 13.64 -14.69 13.47
N SER A 91 14.64 -13.93 13.91
CA SER A 91 14.92 -13.67 15.32
C SER A 91 14.55 -12.23 15.72
N PRO A 92 13.79 -12.05 16.81
CA PRO A 92 13.23 -13.12 17.65
C PRO A 92 12.08 -13.87 16.94
N PRO A 93 11.91 -15.18 17.20
CA PRO A 93 10.76 -15.93 16.70
C PRO A 93 9.47 -15.31 17.27
N PRO A 94 8.31 -15.55 16.65
CA PRO A 94 7.06 -14.97 17.12
C PRO A 94 6.78 -15.38 18.57
N VAL A 95 6.72 -14.40 19.48
CA VAL A 95 6.37 -14.66 20.88
C VAL A 95 4.92 -15.14 20.96
N LYS A 96 4.71 -16.31 21.58
CA LYS A 96 3.39 -16.89 21.84
C LYS A 96 2.96 -16.63 23.28
N ALA A 97 1.80 -16.01 23.46
CA ALA A 97 1.16 -15.92 24.77
C ALA A 97 0.64 -17.29 25.24
N HIS A 98 0.24 -17.37 26.51
CA HIS A 98 -0.40 -18.57 27.04
C HIS A 98 -1.70 -18.89 26.29
N PRO A 99 -2.01 -20.18 26.04
CA PRO A 99 -3.23 -20.55 25.34
C PRO A 99 -4.49 -20.03 26.03
N THR A 100 -5.41 -19.45 25.26
CA THR A 100 -6.69 -18.92 25.73
C THR A 100 -7.81 -19.98 25.78
N SER A 101 -7.52 -21.19 25.26
CA SER A 101 -8.50 -22.26 25.00
C SER A 101 -9.61 -21.88 24.01
N ARG A 102 -9.51 -20.74 23.31
CA ARG A 102 -10.43 -20.34 22.24
C ARG A 102 -9.89 -20.70 20.87
N THR A 103 -10.80 -20.93 19.93
CA THR A 103 -10.51 -21.40 18.59
C THR A 103 -11.11 -20.50 17.52
N VAL A 104 -10.34 -20.24 16.46
CA VAL A 104 -10.74 -19.38 15.35
C VAL A 104 -10.47 -20.08 14.02
N ALA A 105 -11.48 -20.14 13.16
CA ALA A 105 -11.30 -20.55 11.77
C ALA A 105 -11.20 -19.33 10.85
N VAL A 106 -10.21 -19.33 9.96
CA VAL A 106 -10.02 -18.29 8.95
C VAL A 106 -10.19 -18.90 7.56
N ILE A 107 -11.14 -18.39 6.77
CA ILE A 107 -11.39 -18.82 5.39
C ILE A 107 -10.69 -17.85 4.44
N GLY A 108 -9.64 -18.33 3.76
CA GLY A 108 -8.82 -17.55 2.84
C GLY A 108 -7.44 -17.22 3.43
N SER A 109 -6.40 -17.62 2.71
CA SER A 109 -4.98 -17.42 3.07
C SER A 109 -4.36 -16.19 2.39
N GLY A 110 -5.16 -15.16 2.13
CA GLY A 110 -4.66 -13.87 1.63
C GLY A 110 -4.05 -12.99 2.73
N PRO A 111 -3.59 -11.76 2.39
CA PRO A 111 -2.96 -10.86 3.35
C PRO A 111 -3.80 -10.57 4.60
N ALA A 112 -5.11 -10.37 4.43
CA ALA A 112 -6.02 -10.09 5.54
C ALA A 112 -6.18 -11.29 6.48
N GLY A 113 -6.47 -12.47 5.93
CA GLY A 113 -6.69 -13.70 6.71
C GLY A 113 -5.43 -14.14 7.45
N LEU A 114 -4.28 -14.14 6.77
CA LEU A 114 -3.01 -14.50 7.37
C LEU A 114 -2.53 -13.48 8.41
N SER A 115 -2.78 -12.18 8.21
CA SER A 115 -2.47 -11.18 9.23
C SER A 115 -3.32 -11.39 10.47
N ALA A 116 -4.63 -11.60 10.30
CA ALA A 116 -5.51 -11.88 11.43
C ALA A 116 -5.08 -13.15 12.18
N ALA A 117 -4.78 -14.22 11.44
CA ALA A 117 -4.32 -15.48 12.01
C ALA A 117 -3.04 -15.33 12.81
N TYR A 118 -2.04 -14.61 12.28
CA TYR A 118 -0.79 -14.32 12.96
C TYR A 118 -1.01 -13.62 14.31
N TYR A 119 -1.80 -12.55 14.34
CA TYR A 119 -2.03 -11.80 15.58
C TYR A 119 -2.86 -12.59 16.60
N LEU A 120 -3.89 -13.31 16.16
CA LEU A 120 -4.72 -14.16 17.01
C LEU A 120 -3.90 -15.32 17.63
N ALA A 121 -3.02 -15.95 16.84
CA ALA A 121 -2.14 -17.01 17.33
C ALA A 121 -1.12 -16.47 18.35
N ARG A 122 -0.53 -15.29 18.10
CA ARG A 122 0.42 -14.65 19.04
C ARG A 122 -0.17 -14.35 20.40
N ILE A 123 -1.45 -13.99 20.47
CA ILE A 123 -2.15 -13.72 21.74
C ILE A 123 -2.76 -14.98 22.38
N GLY A 124 -2.53 -16.16 21.80
CA GLY A 124 -2.79 -17.45 22.44
C GLY A 124 -4.04 -18.19 21.95
N HIS A 125 -4.76 -17.67 20.95
CA HIS A 125 -5.89 -18.40 20.35
C HIS A 125 -5.40 -19.53 19.44
N GLY A 126 -6.12 -20.64 19.40
CA GLY A 126 -5.88 -21.71 18.41
C GLY A 126 -6.46 -21.29 17.05
N VAL A 127 -5.62 -21.17 16.02
CA VAL A 127 -6.06 -20.67 14.71
C VAL A 127 -5.80 -21.68 13.61
N GLU A 128 -6.84 -21.98 12.83
CA GLU A 128 -6.74 -22.75 11.61
C GLU A 128 -7.14 -21.90 10.38
N VAL A 129 -6.30 -21.93 9.34
CA VAL A 129 -6.54 -21.22 8.08
C VAL A 129 -6.88 -22.23 6.99
N PHE A 130 -8.04 -22.07 6.38
CA PHE A 130 -8.55 -22.90 5.29
C PHE A 130 -8.42 -22.18 3.96
N ASP A 131 -7.88 -22.85 2.94
CA ASP A 131 -7.85 -22.31 1.58
C ASP A 131 -8.12 -23.41 0.56
N LYS A 132 -8.89 -23.09 -0.49
CA LYS A 132 -9.12 -23.99 -1.63
C LYS A 132 -7.84 -24.25 -2.41
N ALA A 133 -6.92 -23.29 -2.41
CA ALA A 133 -5.64 -23.40 -3.09
C ALA A 133 -4.69 -24.34 -2.33
N PRO A 134 -3.74 -24.99 -3.03
CA PRO A 134 -2.82 -25.93 -2.39
C PRO A 134 -1.78 -25.26 -1.48
N GLU A 135 -1.40 -24.01 -1.75
CA GLU A 135 -0.40 -23.25 -1.02
C GLU A 135 -0.99 -21.92 -0.52
N ALA A 136 -0.49 -21.42 0.60
CA ALA A 136 -0.98 -20.18 1.20
C ALA A 136 -0.46 -18.93 0.46
N GLY A 137 -1.14 -17.79 0.63
CA GLY A 137 -0.68 -16.48 0.17
C GLY A 137 -1.66 -15.73 -0.73
N GLY A 138 -2.78 -16.37 -1.12
CA GLY A 138 -3.81 -15.76 -1.96
C GLY A 138 -3.23 -15.11 -3.22
N MET A 139 -3.69 -13.90 -3.56
CA MET A 139 -3.21 -13.20 -4.76
C MET A 139 -1.71 -12.89 -4.76
N MET A 140 -1.07 -12.80 -3.59
CA MET A 140 0.39 -12.62 -3.52
C MET A 140 1.12 -13.80 -4.15
N ARG A 141 0.62 -15.03 -3.95
CA ARG A 141 1.18 -16.23 -4.56
C ARG A 141 0.69 -16.42 -5.99
N TYR A 142 -0.59 -16.20 -6.23
CA TYR A 142 -1.26 -16.70 -7.43
C TYR A 142 -1.45 -15.66 -8.53
N ALA A 143 -1.31 -14.37 -8.28
CA ALA A 143 -1.57 -13.32 -9.28
C ALA A 143 -0.44 -12.32 -9.45
N ILE A 144 0.28 -11.97 -8.37
CA ILE A 144 1.39 -11.02 -8.48
C ILE A 144 2.54 -11.67 -9.26
N PRO A 145 3.02 -11.03 -10.35
CA PRO A 145 4.09 -11.58 -11.17
C PRO A 145 5.40 -11.78 -10.38
N GLU A 146 6.18 -12.81 -10.75
CA GLU A 146 7.45 -13.16 -10.08
C GLU A 146 8.46 -12.01 -10.09
N TYR A 147 8.53 -11.25 -11.20
CA TYR A 147 9.43 -10.10 -11.33
C TYR A 147 9.10 -8.94 -10.36
N ARG A 148 7.88 -8.92 -9.81
CA ARG A 148 7.44 -7.96 -8.78
C ARG A 148 7.57 -8.51 -7.38
N LEU A 149 7.18 -9.77 -7.18
CA LEU A 149 7.20 -10.43 -5.88
C LEU A 149 7.79 -11.84 -6.03
N PRO A 150 9.07 -12.01 -5.63
CA PRO A 150 9.71 -13.32 -5.63
C PRO A 150 8.99 -14.30 -4.72
N LYS A 151 8.88 -15.56 -5.14
CA LYS A 151 8.26 -16.64 -4.38
C LYS A 151 8.91 -16.82 -3.01
N GLN A 152 10.26 -16.78 -2.97
CA GLN A 152 11.02 -16.95 -1.73
C GLN A 152 10.67 -15.87 -0.69
N ALA A 153 10.50 -14.61 -1.12
CA ALA A 153 10.13 -13.51 -0.23
C ALA A 153 8.78 -13.79 0.46
N LEU A 154 7.80 -14.30 -0.29
CA LEU A 154 6.51 -14.69 0.29
C LEU A 154 6.64 -15.94 1.18
N ASP A 155 7.41 -16.95 0.77
CA ASP A 155 7.61 -18.18 1.55
C ASP A 155 8.24 -17.88 2.92
N ASP A 156 9.19 -16.95 3.00
CA ASP A 156 9.84 -16.56 4.25
C ASP A 156 8.90 -15.82 5.22
N ASP A 157 8.06 -14.92 4.69
CA ASP A 157 7.02 -14.25 5.50
C ASP A 157 5.98 -15.28 6.00
N LEU A 158 5.56 -16.22 5.15
CA LEU A 158 4.63 -17.30 5.52
C LEU A 158 5.23 -18.22 6.59
N HIS A 159 6.52 -18.57 6.46
CA HIS A 159 7.20 -19.40 7.44
C HIS A 159 7.13 -18.78 8.84
N PHE A 160 7.34 -17.47 8.95
CA PHE A 160 7.22 -16.74 10.21
C PHE A 160 5.79 -16.75 10.78
N ILE A 161 4.78 -16.74 9.92
CA ILE A 161 3.38 -16.88 10.35
C ILE A 161 3.13 -18.29 10.91
N TRP A 162 3.65 -19.35 10.28
CA TRP A 162 3.50 -20.71 10.80
C TRP A 162 4.19 -20.91 12.14
N GLU A 163 5.36 -20.31 12.33
CA GLU A 163 6.07 -20.35 13.60
C GLU A 163 5.25 -19.75 14.75
N SER A 164 4.31 -18.84 14.47
CA SER A 164 3.39 -18.29 15.49
C SER A 164 2.36 -19.30 16.01
N GLY A 165 2.23 -20.47 15.36
CA GLY A 165 1.29 -21.54 15.75
C GLY A 165 0.03 -21.62 14.90
N VAL A 166 -0.04 -20.85 13.81
CA VAL A 166 -1.14 -20.95 12.83
C VAL A 166 -1.04 -22.27 12.08
N VAL A 167 -2.16 -23.00 11.99
CA VAL A 167 -2.26 -24.24 11.23
C VAL A 167 -2.89 -23.97 9.87
N PHE A 168 -2.18 -24.27 8.78
CA PHE A 168 -2.70 -24.13 7.43
C PHE A 168 -3.29 -25.43 6.88
N LYS A 169 -4.48 -25.33 6.29
CA LYS A 169 -5.23 -26.40 5.62
C LYS A 169 -5.53 -26.00 4.18
N GLY A 170 -4.55 -26.23 3.29
CA GLY A 170 -4.70 -26.07 1.85
C GLY A 170 -5.56 -27.17 1.21
N ARG A 171 -5.99 -26.96 -0.03
CA ARG A 171 -6.94 -27.84 -0.77
C ARG A 171 -8.24 -28.09 -0.01
N SER A 172 -8.64 -27.14 0.84
CA SER A 172 -9.80 -27.25 1.71
C SER A 172 -10.89 -26.28 1.25
N ASN A 173 -11.86 -26.81 0.52
CA ASN A 173 -13.05 -26.05 0.13
C ASN A 173 -14.14 -26.26 1.18
N VAL A 174 -14.15 -25.40 2.20
CA VAL A 174 -15.10 -25.46 3.33
C VAL A 174 -16.25 -24.48 3.12
N SER A 175 -17.48 -24.93 3.39
CA SER A 175 -18.63 -24.03 3.50
C SER A 175 -18.65 -23.37 4.87
N LEU A 176 -19.22 -22.16 4.95
CA LEU A 176 -19.40 -21.46 6.23
C LEU A 176 -20.22 -22.31 7.22
N THR A 177 -21.30 -22.95 6.73
CA THR A 177 -22.16 -23.84 7.51
C THR A 177 -21.44 -25.01 8.15
N HIS A 178 -20.37 -25.53 7.51
CA HIS A 178 -19.58 -26.62 8.06
C HIS A 178 -18.73 -26.21 9.27
N LEU A 179 -18.38 -24.93 9.37
CA LEU A 179 -17.51 -24.38 10.42
C LEU A 179 -18.31 -23.79 11.59
N LEU A 180 -19.55 -23.35 11.35
CA LEU A 180 -20.43 -22.83 12.39
C LEU A 180 -20.59 -23.85 13.54
N GLY A 181 -20.41 -23.38 14.78
CA GLY A 181 -20.48 -24.19 15.99
C GLY A 181 -19.28 -25.08 16.27
N LYS A 182 -18.29 -25.16 15.37
CA LYS A 182 -17.03 -25.89 15.60
C LYS A 182 -15.88 -25.02 16.11
N TYR A 183 -15.97 -23.72 15.87
CA TYR A 183 -15.02 -22.71 16.30
C TYR A 183 -15.76 -21.64 17.10
N ASP A 184 -15.07 -21.01 18.05
CA ASP A 184 -15.64 -19.91 18.83
C ASP A 184 -15.86 -18.66 17.96
N ALA A 185 -15.04 -18.46 16.92
CA ALA A 185 -15.21 -17.40 15.92
C ALA A 185 -14.75 -17.84 14.52
N ILE A 186 -15.30 -17.19 13.49
CA ILE A 186 -14.95 -17.43 12.08
C ILE A 186 -14.61 -16.10 11.40
N LEU A 187 -13.53 -16.07 10.62
CA LEU A 187 -13.17 -14.94 9.77
C LEU A 187 -13.25 -15.33 8.29
N ILE A 188 -14.03 -14.59 7.51
CA ILE A 188 -14.10 -14.70 6.04
C ILE A 188 -13.14 -13.67 5.43
N ALA A 189 -12.06 -14.13 4.81
CA ALA A 189 -11.01 -13.31 4.20
C ALA A 189 -10.64 -13.79 2.80
N THR A 190 -11.64 -14.17 2.01
CA THR A 190 -11.45 -14.81 0.69
C THR A 190 -11.06 -13.84 -0.42
N GLY A 191 -11.18 -12.53 -0.21
CA GLY A 191 -10.84 -11.51 -1.22
C GLY A 191 -11.67 -11.60 -2.51
N ASN A 192 -11.21 -10.93 -3.57
CA ASN A 192 -11.92 -10.86 -4.84
C ASN A 192 -11.33 -11.84 -5.86
N GLN A 193 -11.93 -13.03 -5.94
CA GLN A 193 -11.34 -14.17 -6.64
C GLN A 193 -11.69 -14.27 -8.12
N LEU A 194 -12.70 -13.51 -8.58
CA LEU A 194 -13.26 -13.59 -9.92
C LEU A 194 -12.98 -12.30 -10.69
N SER A 195 -12.67 -12.45 -11.99
CA SER A 195 -12.62 -11.32 -12.93
C SER A 195 -14.04 -10.82 -13.19
N LYS A 196 -14.22 -9.50 -13.27
CA LYS A 196 -15.48 -8.94 -13.79
C LYS A 196 -15.57 -9.20 -15.29
N SER A 197 -16.73 -9.67 -15.74
CA SER A 197 -17.03 -9.84 -17.16
C SER A 197 -17.71 -8.60 -17.73
N LEU A 198 -17.56 -8.40 -19.04
CA LEU A 198 -18.28 -7.41 -19.81
C LEU A 198 -18.98 -8.15 -20.96
N ALA A 199 -20.29 -7.91 -21.10
CA ALA A 199 -21.06 -8.50 -22.19
C ALA A 199 -20.95 -7.62 -23.45
N ILE A 200 -20.00 -7.95 -24.32
CA ILE A 200 -19.93 -7.40 -25.68
C ILE A 200 -19.82 -8.53 -26.70
N GLU A 201 -20.17 -8.22 -27.95
CA GLU A 201 -20.06 -9.15 -29.06
C GLU A 201 -18.59 -9.60 -29.24
N GLY A 202 -18.40 -10.92 -29.42
CA GLY A 202 -17.09 -11.54 -29.64
C GLY A 202 -16.30 -11.90 -28.37
N CYS A 203 -16.87 -11.73 -27.16
CA CYS A 203 -16.20 -12.11 -25.91
C CYS A 203 -15.87 -13.61 -25.77
N ASP A 204 -16.55 -14.48 -26.51
CA ASP A 204 -16.32 -15.94 -26.47
C ASP A 204 -15.28 -16.42 -27.51
N LEU A 205 -14.68 -15.50 -28.29
CA LEU A 205 -13.68 -15.84 -29.30
C LEU A 205 -12.39 -16.37 -28.67
N SER A 206 -11.73 -17.29 -29.37
CA SER A 206 -10.39 -17.75 -28.99
C SER A 206 -9.38 -16.60 -29.06
N GLY A 207 -8.66 -16.37 -27.97
CA GLY A 207 -7.77 -15.21 -27.79
C GLY A 207 -8.33 -14.13 -26.86
N VAL A 208 -9.57 -14.27 -26.39
CA VAL A 208 -10.09 -13.47 -25.27
C VAL A 208 -9.68 -14.12 -23.95
N LEU A 209 -8.99 -13.36 -23.11
CA LEU A 209 -8.49 -13.78 -21.80
C LEU A 209 -9.01 -12.85 -20.70
N TRP A 210 -9.08 -13.36 -19.48
CA TRP A 210 -9.41 -12.60 -18.29
C TRP A 210 -8.13 -12.31 -17.51
N GLY A 211 -7.90 -11.06 -17.12
CA GLY A 211 -6.61 -10.59 -16.60
C GLY A 211 -6.12 -11.39 -15.40
N LEU A 212 -7.00 -11.70 -14.44
CA LEU A 212 -6.62 -12.47 -13.27
C LEU A 212 -6.29 -13.92 -13.60
N ASP A 213 -7.07 -14.55 -14.50
CA ASP A 213 -6.87 -15.95 -14.89
C ASP A 213 -5.62 -16.09 -15.77
N PHE A 214 -5.35 -15.10 -16.61
CA PHE A 214 -4.11 -14.98 -17.37
C PHE A 214 -2.90 -14.88 -16.43
N LEU A 215 -2.91 -13.97 -15.46
CA LEU A 215 -1.80 -13.84 -14.51
C LEU A 215 -1.58 -15.13 -13.70
N ARG A 216 -2.68 -15.78 -13.27
CA ARG A 216 -2.63 -17.08 -12.59
C ARG A 216 -2.02 -18.18 -13.44
N SER A 217 -2.42 -18.30 -14.70
CA SER A 217 -1.89 -19.35 -15.58
C SER A 217 -0.40 -19.15 -15.86
N VAL A 218 0.05 -17.90 -16.02
CA VAL A 218 1.47 -17.59 -16.16
C VAL A 218 2.24 -17.95 -14.89
N LYS A 219 1.72 -17.58 -13.71
CA LYS A 219 2.34 -17.90 -12.42
C LYS A 219 2.40 -19.41 -12.15
N ALA A 220 1.42 -20.16 -12.63
CA ALA A 220 1.38 -21.62 -12.56
C ALA A 220 2.30 -22.32 -13.59
N ASN A 221 2.99 -21.57 -14.46
CA ASN A 221 3.72 -22.09 -15.63
C ASN A 221 2.84 -22.89 -16.61
N GLU A 222 1.53 -22.67 -16.58
CA GLU A 222 0.54 -23.32 -17.46
C GLU A 222 0.43 -22.60 -18.83
N THR A 223 1.26 -21.57 -19.03
CA THR A 223 1.45 -20.72 -20.21
C THR A 223 0.23 -20.63 -21.15
N ALA A 224 -0.60 -19.61 -20.94
CA ALA A 224 -1.46 -19.14 -22.02
C ALA A 224 -0.58 -18.70 -23.21
N SER A 225 -0.77 -19.30 -24.38
CA SER A 225 -0.06 -18.87 -25.59
C SER A 225 -0.46 -17.43 -25.92
N ILE A 226 0.44 -16.48 -25.71
CA ILE A 226 0.25 -15.09 -26.12
C ILE A 226 0.79 -14.92 -27.55
N LYS A 227 -0.01 -14.25 -28.39
CA LYS A 227 0.40 -13.89 -29.75
C LYS A 227 1.11 -12.54 -29.76
N GLU A 228 1.58 -12.11 -30.93
CA GLU A 228 2.44 -10.93 -31.04
C GLU A 228 1.75 -9.61 -30.72
N ARG A 229 0.43 -9.50 -30.96
CA ARG A 229 -0.36 -8.27 -30.76
C ARG A 229 -1.39 -8.47 -29.65
N VAL A 230 -1.28 -7.70 -28.58
CA VAL A 230 -2.10 -7.84 -27.37
C VAL A 230 -2.74 -6.50 -27.00
N CYS A 231 -4.05 -6.49 -26.81
CA CYS A 231 -4.79 -5.38 -26.21
C CYS A 231 -5.27 -5.76 -24.82
N VAL A 232 -4.87 -5.00 -23.80
CA VAL A 232 -5.32 -5.15 -22.42
C VAL A 232 -6.34 -4.06 -22.13
N ILE A 233 -7.53 -4.45 -21.67
CA ILE A 233 -8.63 -3.53 -21.38
C ILE A 233 -8.67 -3.24 -19.88
N GLY A 234 -8.46 -1.97 -19.50
CA GLY A 234 -8.51 -1.51 -18.11
C GLY A 234 -7.37 -0.55 -17.75
N GLY A 235 -7.60 0.35 -16.79
CA GLY A 235 -6.63 1.37 -16.37
C GLY A 235 -5.95 1.14 -15.02
N GLY A 236 -6.26 0.04 -14.31
CA GLY A 236 -5.74 -0.26 -12.96
C GLY A 236 -4.54 -1.20 -12.95
N ASN A 237 -3.93 -1.42 -11.78
CA ASN A 237 -2.66 -2.17 -11.63
C ASN A 237 -2.68 -3.58 -12.26
N VAL A 238 -3.82 -4.29 -12.22
CA VAL A 238 -3.96 -5.61 -12.87
C VAL A 238 -3.76 -5.51 -14.39
N ALA A 239 -4.21 -4.42 -15.02
CA ALA A 239 -4.01 -4.19 -16.44
C ALA A 239 -2.53 -3.93 -16.76
N LEU A 240 -1.83 -3.18 -15.90
CA LEU A 240 -0.40 -2.94 -16.04
C LEU A 240 0.39 -4.24 -15.88
N ASP A 241 0.10 -5.03 -14.83
CA ASP A 241 0.72 -6.34 -14.61
C ASP A 241 0.47 -7.29 -15.79
N ALA A 242 -0.74 -7.32 -16.35
CA ALA A 242 -1.08 -8.14 -17.50
C ALA A 242 -0.32 -7.70 -18.76
N ALA A 243 -0.22 -6.40 -19.02
CA ALA A 243 0.52 -5.85 -20.16
C ALA A 243 2.03 -6.13 -20.06
N LEU A 244 2.63 -5.86 -18.90
CA LEU A 244 4.04 -6.12 -18.62
C LEU A 244 4.38 -7.62 -18.65
N THR A 245 3.45 -8.47 -18.20
CA THR A 245 3.58 -9.93 -18.32
C THR A 245 3.50 -10.38 -19.77
N ALA A 246 2.56 -9.83 -20.57
CA ALA A 246 2.48 -10.12 -22.00
C ALA A 246 3.78 -9.75 -22.75
N ARG A 247 4.39 -8.60 -22.42
CA ARG A 247 5.69 -8.21 -22.96
C ARG A 247 6.79 -9.23 -22.66
N ARG A 248 6.88 -9.70 -21.41
CA ARG A 248 7.85 -10.72 -20.98
C ARG A 248 7.61 -12.07 -21.66
N LEU A 249 6.36 -12.39 -21.98
CA LEU A 249 5.98 -13.52 -22.85
C LEU A 249 6.20 -13.27 -24.35
N ARG A 250 7.01 -12.26 -24.69
CA ARG A 250 7.46 -11.92 -26.05
C ARG A 250 6.40 -11.34 -26.98
N ALA A 251 5.30 -10.80 -26.45
CA ALA A 251 4.40 -9.96 -27.25
C ALA A 251 5.14 -8.71 -27.74
N LYS A 252 4.99 -8.40 -29.04
CA LYS A 252 5.72 -7.32 -29.71
C LYS A 252 4.98 -5.99 -29.67
N ASP A 253 3.66 -6.02 -29.89
CA ASP A 253 2.76 -4.86 -29.79
C ASP A 253 1.81 -5.09 -28.62
N VAL A 254 2.03 -4.38 -27.51
CA VAL A 254 1.18 -4.46 -26.32
C VAL A 254 0.59 -3.10 -26.05
N ARG A 255 -0.74 -3.06 -25.98
CA ARG A 255 -1.52 -1.84 -25.78
C ARG A 255 -2.42 -1.98 -24.57
N ILE A 256 -2.47 -0.94 -23.74
CA ILE A 256 -3.51 -0.78 -22.74
C ILE A 256 -4.56 0.16 -23.31
N ILE A 257 -5.82 -0.24 -23.26
CA ILE A 257 -6.97 0.56 -23.65
C ILE A 257 -7.79 0.82 -22.38
N CYS A 258 -7.99 2.09 -22.03
CA CYS A 258 -8.69 2.46 -20.81
C CYS A 258 -9.68 3.62 -21.03
N LEU A 259 -10.70 3.66 -20.17
CA LEU A 259 -11.76 4.68 -20.22
C LEU A 259 -11.26 6.03 -19.71
N GLU A 260 -10.39 5.97 -18.70
CA GLU A 260 -9.82 7.11 -18.02
C GLU A 260 -8.81 7.81 -18.91
N LYS A 261 -8.68 9.12 -18.73
CA LYS A 261 -7.52 9.86 -19.24
C LYS A 261 -6.27 9.44 -18.48
N ARG A 262 -5.12 9.70 -19.09
CA ARG A 262 -3.81 9.35 -18.54
C ARG A 262 -3.58 9.74 -17.08
N ASP A 263 -4.00 10.95 -16.70
CA ASP A 263 -3.86 11.54 -15.36
C ASP A 263 -4.89 11.03 -14.35
N ALA A 264 -5.96 10.40 -14.83
CA ALA A 264 -7.06 9.86 -14.04
C ALA A 264 -7.06 8.32 -13.98
N MET A 265 -6.04 7.67 -14.54
CA MET A 265 -5.90 6.21 -14.47
C MET A 265 -5.84 5.74 -13.01
N PRO A 266 -6.54 4.65 -12.64
CA PRO A 266 -6.48 4.09 -11.29
C PRO A 266 -5.10 3.53 -10.90
N ALA A 267 -4.26 3.21 -11.89
CA ALA A 267 -2.93 2.70 -11.63
C ALA A 267 -1.97 3.77 -11.10
N TYR A 268 -0.96 3.34 -10.35
CA TYR A 268 -0.01 4.28 -9.76
C TYR A 268 0.91 4.91 -10.81
N PRO A 269 1.25 6.22 -10.69
CA PRO A 269 2.05 6.93 -11.68
C PRO A 269 3.40 6.28 -12.02
N TRP A 270 4.06 5.65 -11.04
CA TRP A 270 5.34 4.98 -11.26
C TRP A 270 5.21 3.65 -12.03
N GLU A 271 4.13 2.88 -11.81
CA GLU A 271 3.85 1.66 -12.59
C GLU A 271 3.46 2.01 -14.02
N ILE A 272 2.72 3.10 -14.14
CA ILE A 272 2.36 3.72 -15.40
C ILE A 272 3.61 4.15 -16.20
N ALA A 273 4.60 4.76 -15.53
CA ALA A 273 5.87 5.16 -16.14
C ALA A 273 6.69 3.93 -16.58
N GLN A 274 6.78 2.91 -15.71
CA GLN A 274 7.44 1.64 -16.03
C GLN A 274 6.85 0.99 -17.29
N ALA A 275 5.52 0.93 -17.41
CA ALA A 275 4.89 0.34 -18.57
C ALA A 275 5.24 1.06 -19.88
N LEU A 276 5.29 2.40 -19.87
CA LEU A 276 5.74 3.16 -21.04
C LEU A 276 7.22 2.89 -21.37
N GLU A 277 8.06 2.84 -20.35
CA GLU A 277 9.50 2.59 -20.49
C GLU A 277 9.77 1.20 -21.07
N GLU A 278 8.96 0.19 -20.73
CA GLU A 278 9.02 -1.16 -21.29
C GLU A 278 8.33 -1.31 -22.68
N GLY A 279 7.83 -0.19 -23.23
CA GLY A 279 7.27 -0.09 -24.57
C GLY A 279 5.79 -0.44 -24.70
N VAL A 280 5.04 -0.43 -23.60
CA VAL A 280 3.57 -0.57 -23.63
C VAL A 280 2.96 0.75 -24.10
N VAL A 281 2.11 0.69 -25.12
CA VAL A 281 1.37 1.86 -25.62
C VAL A 281 0.07 2.00 -24.83
N ILE A 282 -0.33 3.23 -24.50
CA ILE A 282 -1.54 3.47 -23.70
C ILE A 282 -2.49 4.36 -24.50
N GLU A 283 -3.66 3.80 -24.80
CA GLU A 283 -4.74 4.37 -25.59
C GLU A 283 -5.87 4.78 -24.64
N ASP A 284 -5.85 6.04 -24.20
CA ASP A 284 -6.73 6.56 -23.16
C ASP A 284 -8.03 7.18 -23.71
N GLY A 285 -9.10 7.15 -22.91
CA GLY A 285 -10.42 7.64 -23.31
C GLY A 285 -11.13 6.75 -24.33
N TRP A 286 -10.90 5.44 -24.31
CA TRP A 286 -11.53 4.47 -25.21
C TRP A 286 -12.12 3.30 -24.42
N GLY A 287 -13.34 2.89 -24.77
CA GLY A 287 -14.00 1.70 -24.21
C GLY A 287 -14.21 0.61 -25.27
N PRO A 288 -14.18 -0.67 -24.90
CA PRO A 288 -14.40 -1.77 -25.84
C PRO A 288 -15.86 -1.78 -26.31
N LYS A 289 -16.08 -1.99 -27.62
CA LYS A 289 -17.42 -2.03 -28.23
C LYS A 289 -17.74 -3.41 -28.81
N VAL A 290 -16.87 -3.95 -29.66
CA VAL A 290 -17.01 -5.26 -30.30
C VAL A 290 -15.63 -5.89 -30.48
N ILE A 291 -15.53 -7.20 -30.25
CA ILE A 291 -14.33 -7.98 -30.58
C ILE A 291 -14.58 -8.68 -31.91
N HIS A 292 -13.73 -8.41 -32.89
CA HIS A 292 -13.82 -8.97 -34.22
C HIS A 292 -12.99 -10.25 -34.30
N GLY A 293 -13.50 -11.24 -35.02
CA GLY A 293 -12.81 -12.51 -35.21
C GLY A 293 -13.02 -13.13 -36.57
N LYS A 294 -12.08 -14.00 -36.94
CA LYS A 294 -12.11 -14.83 -38.14
C LYS A 294 -11.78 -16.26 -37.74
N ASP A 295 -12.53 -17.22 -38.28
CA ASP A 295 -12.36 -18.66 -38.00
C ASP A 295 -12.38 -18.97 -36.48
N GLY A 296 -13.22 -18.25 -35.73
CA GLY A 296 -13.37 -18.41 -34.27
C GLY A 296 -12.24 -17.81 -33.42
N SER A 297 -11.29 -17.10 -34.03
CA SER A 297 -10.16 -16.45 -33.34
C SER A 297 -10.20 -14.93 -33.46
N VAL A 298 -9.74 -14.24 -32.42
CA VAL A 298 -9.63 -12.77 -32.39
C VAL A 298 -8.72 -12.26 -33.53
N THR A 299 -9.19 -11.23 -34.23
CA THR A 299 -8.42 -10.48 -35.24
C THR A 299 -8.33 -8.98 -34.96
N GLY A 300 -9.16 -8.46 -34.05
CA GLY A 300 -9.08 -7.08 -33.60
C GLY A 300 -10.17 -6.71 -32.62
N ILE A 301 -10.09 -5.49 -32.10
CA ILE A 301 -11.10 -4.91 -31.21
C ILE A 301 -11.50 -3.54 -31.72
N GLU A 302 -12.80 -3.32 -31.84
CA GLU A 302 -13.40 -2.01 -32.07
C GLU A 302 -13.69 -1.37 -30.71
N CYS A 303 -13.23 -0.14 -30.55
CA CYS A 303 -13.45 0.68 -29.37
C CYS A 303 -14.22 1.95 -29.73
N VAL A 304 -14.84 2.55 -28.73
CA VAL A 304 -15.64 3.76 -28.83
C VAL A 304 -15.12 4.82 -27.87
N ARG A 305 -15.20 6.10 -28.25
CA ARG A 305 -14.70 7.20 -27.43
C ARG A 305 -15.48 7.30 -26.13
N CYS A 306 -14.77 7.24 -25.00
CA CYS A 306 -15.32 7.53 -23.68
C CYS A 306 -15.27 9.05 -23.45
N VAL A 307 -16.44 9.66 -23.25
CA VAL A 307 -16.60 11.11 -23.04
C VAL A 307 -16.47 11.46 -21.56
N SER A 308 -17.07 10.64 -20.70
CA SER A 308 -16.91 10.73 -19.25
C SER A 308 -16.89 9.32 -18.65
N VAL A 309 -16.12 9.12 -17.59
CA VAL A 309 -16.06 7.85 -16.83
C VAL A 309 -17.06 7.86 -15.66
N PHE A 310 -17.27 9.03 -15.07
CA PHE A 310 -18.11 9.23 -13.90
C PHE A 310 -19.28 10.16 -14.23
N ASP A 311 -20.39 9.98 -13.52
CA ASP A 311 -21.49 10.94 -13.54
C ASP A 311 -21.24 12.13 -12.60
N ASP A 312 -22.18 13.08 -12.56
CA ASP A 312 -22.11 14.27 -11.69
C ASP A 312 -22.09 13.93 -10.19
N LYS A 313 -22.43 12.69 -9.81
CA LYS A 313 -22.37 12.19 -8.44
C LYS A 313 -21.06 11.44 -8.16
N HIS A 314 -20.07 11.53 -9.05
CA HIS A 314 -18.82 10.79 -9.00
C HIS A 314 -19.00 9.27 -8.90
N THR A 315 -20.12 8.75 -9.41
CA THR A 315 -20.37 7.32 -9.52
C THR A 315 -19.89 6.83 -10.88
N PHE A 316 -19.25 5.66 -10.90
CA PHE A 316 -18.80 5.04 -12.15
C PHE A 316 -19.99 4.79 -13.08
N ASN A 317 -20.06 5.53 -14.18
CA ASN A 317 -21.14 5.50 -15.16
C ASN A 317 -20.64 6.06 -16.50
N PRO A 318 -19.87 5.27 -17.26
CA PRO A 318 -19.19 5.77 -18.45
C PRO A 318 -20.18 6.12 -19.56
N THR A 319 -19.97 7.28 -20.19
CA THR A 319 -20.74 7.78 -21.34
C THR A 319 -19.88 7.79 -22.59
N TYR A 320 -20.46 7.40 -23.71
CA TYR A 320 -19.74 7.15 -24.96
C TYR A 320 -20.26 8.01 -26.12
N ASP A 321 -19.36 8.47 -26.98
CA ASP A 321 -19.70 9.00 -28.30
C ASP A 321 -19.62 7.86 -29.32
N LEU A 322 -20.77 7.29 -29.66
CA LEU A 322 -20.89 6.16 -30.58
C LEU A 322 -20.48 6.48 -32.01
N SER A 323 -20.38 7.77 -32.38
CA SER A 323 -19.92 8.18 -33.71
C SER A 323 -18.40 8.15 -33.85
N ALA A 324 -17.69 8.25 -32.74
CA ALA A 324 -16.23 8.19 -32.67
C ALA A 324 -15.78 6.77 -32.32
N THR A 325 -15.52 5.96 -33.34
CA THR A 325 -14.98 4.60 -33.19
C THR A 325 -13.52 4.52 -33.65
N ARG A 326 -12.79 3.55 -33.10
CA ARG A 326 -11.42 3.24 -33.49
C ARG A 326 -11.22 1.73 -33.47
N TYR A 327 -10.57 1.21 -34.50
CA TYR A 327 -10.26 -0.20 -34.61
C TYR A 327 -8.79 -0.44 -34.27
N PHE A 328 -8.53 -1.47 -33.47
CA PHE A 328 -7.20 -1.91 -33.10
C PHE A 328 -6.99 -3.35 -33.56
N ASP A 329 -6.03 -3.55 -34.46
CA ASP A 329 -5.57 -4.87 -34.89
C ASP A 329 -4.91 -5.61 -33.71
N THR A 330 -5.47 -6.75 -33.32
CA THR A 330 -4.95 -7.54 -32.19
C THR A 330 -5.30 -9.01 -32.33
N ASP A 331 -4.47 -9.86 -31.76
CA ASP A 331 -4.68 -11.31 -31.76
C ASP A 331 -5.10 -11.85 -30.39
N THR A 332 -5.02 -11.01 -29.36
CA THR A 332 -5.30 -11.37 -27.97
C THR A 332 -5.88 -10.17 -27.25
N VAL A 333 -7.05 -10.32 -26.63
CA VAL A 333 -7.68 -9.29 -25.81
C VAL A 333 -7.70 -9.78 -24.37
N ILE A 334 -7.14 -9.01 -23.44
CA ILE A 334 -7.10 -9.35 -22.02
C ILE A 334 -7.98 -8.37 -21.23
N PHE A 335 -9.08 -8.82 -20.65
CA PHE A 335 -9.95 -7.99 -19.83
C PHE A 335 -9.47 -7.89 -18.39
N ALA A 336 -9.05 -6.69 -17.97
CA ALA A 336 -8.59 -6.36 -16.62
C ALA A 336 -9.42 -5.21 -16.01
N ILE A 337 -10.75 -5.32 -16.12
CA ILE A 337 -11.73 -4.28 -15.76
C ILE A 337 -12.26 -4.38 -14.32
N GLY A 338 -11.56 -5.10 -13.46
CA GLY A 338 -11.88 -5.24 -12.03
C GLY A 338 -12.14 -6.67 -11.59
N GLN A 339 -12.34 -6.83 -10.28
CA GLN A 339 -12.51 -8.11 -9.61
C GLN A 339 -13.76 -8.08 -8.72
N THR A 340 -14.33 -9.25 -8.44
CA THR A 340 -15.50 -9.43 -7.57
C THR A 340 -15.29 -10.66 -6.67
N PRO A 341 -15.84 -10.68 -5.44
CA PRO A 341 -15.73 -11.84 -4.57
C PRO A 341 -16.56 -13.02 -5.11
N ASP A 342 -16.09 -14.23 -4.81
CA ASP A 342 -16.87 -15.45 -5.02
C ASP A 342 -17.61 -15.77 -3.73
N THR A 343 -18.89 -15.44 -3.62
CA THR A 343 -19.69 -15.62 -2.39
C THR A 343 -20.42 -16.95 -2.35
N ARG A 344 -20.31 -17.81 -3.38
CA ARG A 344 -21.07 -19.07 -3.49
C ARG A 344 -20.76 -20.08 -2.39
N PHE A 345 -19.58 -20.02 -1.77
CA PHE A 345 -19.21 -20.89 -0.64
C PHE A 345 -19.90 -20.47 0.68
N ILE A 346 -20.50 -19.28 0.70
CA ILE A 346 -21.20 -18.72 1.84
C ILE A 346 -22.68 -19.06 1.73
N ASP A 347 -22.97 -20.35 1.62
CA ASP A 347 -24.34 -20.88 1.65
C ASP A 347 -24.82 -20.97 3.10
N ALA A 348 -24.97 -19.80 3.74
CA ALA A 348 -25.47 -19.68 5.11
C ALA A 348 -26.56 -18.61 5.16
N ASP A 349 -27.72 -19.00 5.67
CA ASP A 349 -28.82 -18.07 5.92
C ASP A 349 -28.35 -16.91 6.80
N GLY A 350 -28.65 -15.68 6.36
CA GLY A 350 -28.38 -14.47 7.14
C GLY A 350 -27.14 -13.68 6.76
N LEU A 351 -26.24 -14.18 5.88
CA LEU A 351 -25.16 -13.33 5.38
C LEU A 351 -25.71 -12.28 4.39
N LYS A 352 -25.46 -11.01 4.67
CA LYS A 352 -25.85 -9.88 3.82
C LYS A 352 -24.71 -9.49 2.88
N THR A 353 -25.04 -9.21 1.64
CA THR A 353 -24.12 -8.66 0.65
C THR A 353 -24.68 -7.41 -0.02
N ARG A 354 -23.78 -6.50 -0.42
CA ARG A 354 -24.11 -5.29 -1.17
C ARG A 354 -23.15 -5.13 -2.33
N LYS A 355 -23.68 -5.21 -3.57
CA LYS A 355 -22.88 -5.23 -4.80
C LYS A 355 -21.79 -6.32 -4.73
N ASP A 356 -22.21 -7.53 -4.35
CA ASP A 356 -21.39 -8.73 -4.14
C ASP A 356 -20.42 -8.70 -2.92
N LEU A 357 -20.14 -7.53 -2.33
CA LEU A 357 -19.30 -7.41 -1.14
C LEU A 357 -20.05 -7.81 0.13
N ILE A 358 -19.36 -8.44 1.08
CA ILE A 358 -19.91 -8.84 2.37
C ILE A 358 -20.16 -7.61 3.24
N GLU A 359 -21.36 -7.46 3.77
CA GLU A 359 -21.68 -6.38 4.71
C GLU A 359 -21.22 -6.73 6.12
N VAL A 360 -20.56 -5.76 6.76
CA VAL A 360 -20.07 -5.85 8.15
C VAL A 360 -20.33 -4.55 8.90
N ASP A 361 -20.36 -4.63 10.22
CA ASP A 361 -20.39 -3.48 11.11
C ASP A 361 -18.99 -2.84 11.31
N THR A 362 -18.89 -1.84 12.20
CA THR A 362 -17.61 -1.18 12.52
C THR A 362 -16.57 -2.08 13.18
N THR A 363 -17.01 -3.21 13.76
CA THR A 363 -16.14 -4.23 14.35
C THR A 363 -15.72 -5.29 13.33
N LEU A 364 -16.21 -5.20 12.08
CA LEU A 364 -16.06 -6.19 11.01
C LEU A 364 -16.88 -7.47 11.23
N MET A 365 -17.83 -7.47 12.17
CA MET A 365 -18.75 -8.58 12.35
C MET A 365 -19.84 -8.53 11.28
N THR A 366 -20.20 -9.68 10.73
CA THR A 366 -21.31 -9.83 9.79
C THR A 366 -22.65 -9.84 10.55
N ALA A 367 -23.76 -10.00 9.83
CA ALA A 367 -25.07 -10.19 10.46
C ALA A 367 -25.21 -11.54 11.21
N ILE A 368 -24.26 -12.47 11.04
CA ILE A 368 -24.19 -13.75 11.76
C ILE A 368 -23.24 -13.58 12.95
N GLU A 369 -23.75 -13.78 14.16
CA GLU A 369 -22.97 -13.67 15.40
C GLU A 369 -21.75 -14.62 15.39
N GLY A 370 -20.60 -14.09 15.81
CA GLY A 370 -19.32 -14.83 15.80
C GLY A 370 -18.67 -14.99 14.43
N VAL A 371 -19.29 -14.48 13.35
CA VAL A 371 -18.73 -14.49 11.99
C VAL A 371 -18.31 -13.08 11.58
N PHE A 372 -17.05 -12.93 11.24
CA PHE A 372 -16.41 -11.70 10.80
C PHE A 372 -16.02 -11.79 9.33
N ALA A 373 -15.85 -10.66 8.66
CA ALA A 373 -15.27 -10.61 7.31
C ALA A 373 -14.26 -9.46 7.17
N ALA A 374 -13.20 -9.69 6.38
CA ALA A 374 -12.14 -8.71 6.17
C ALA A 374 -11.46 -8.85 4.80
N GLY A 375 -10.64 -7.87 4.47
CA GLY A 375 -9.97 -7.73 3.19
C GLY A 375 -10.92 -7.34 2.08
N GLU A 376 -10.51 -7.66 0.85
CA GLU A 376 -11.19 -7.20 -0.36
C GLU A 376 -12.61 -7.74 -0.53
N ALA A 377 -12.96 -8.83 0.17
CA ALA A 377 -14.33 -9.36 0.21
C ALA A 377 -15.32 -8.36 0.86
N VAL A 378 -14.82 -7.42 1.67
CA VAL A 378 -15.60 -6.35 2.31
C VAL A 378 -15.39 -5.02 1.60
N THR A 379 -14.13 -4.67 1.29
CA THR A 379 -13.79 -3.33 0.80
C THR A 379 -13.88 -3.19 -0.72
N GLY A 380 -13.92 -4.30 -1.46
CA GLY A 380 -13.56 -4.31 -2.88
C GLY A 380 -12.04 -4.29 -3.10
N PRO A 381 -11.59 -4.21 -4.36
CA PRO A 381 -10.17 -4.22 -4.71
C PRO A 381 -9.40 -3.12 -3.97
N SER A 382 -8.28 -3.47 -3.36
CA SER A 382 -7.45 -2.56 -2.54
C SER A 382 -5.96 -2.91 -2.63
N SER A 383 -5.16 -2.50 -1.66
CA SER A 383 -3.72 -2.81 -1.61
C SER A 383 -3.39 -3.85 -0.54
N ILE A 384 -2.26 -4.54 -0.68
CA ILE A 384 -1.76 -5.52 0.30
C ILE A 384 -1.72 -4.92 1.71
N ILE A 385 -1.20 -3.69 1.85
CA ILE A 385 -1.05 -3.03 3.15
C ILE A 385 -2.40 -2.66 3.77
N ALA A 386 -3.40 -2.32 2.96
CA ALA A 386 -4.77 -2.07 3.44
C ALA A 386 -5.43 -3.38 3.90
N ALA A 387 -5.25 -4.48 3.16
CA ALA A 387 -5.75 -5.80 3.57
C ALA A 387 -5.10 -6.27 4.88
N ILE A 388 -3.79 -6.04 5.07
CA ILE A 388 -3.09 -6.32 6.34
C ILE A 388 -3.70 -5.48 7.48
N ALA A 389 -3.94 -4.19 7.26
CA ALA A 389 -4.55 -3.31 8.25
C ALA A 389 -5.94 -3.78 8.67
N GLN A 390 -6.79 -4.20 7.73
CA GLN A 390 -8.11 -4.74 8.04
C GLN A 390 -8.03 -6.11 8.72
N GLY A 391 -7.04 -6.94 8.38
CA GLY A 391 -6.75 -8.19 9.11
C GLY A 391 -6.38 -7.95 10.58
N ARG A 392 -5.61 -6.90 10.87
CA ARG A 392 -5.31 -6.45 12.25
C ARG A 392 -6.58 -6.01 12.98
N GLN A 393 -7.42 -5.20 12.34
CA GLN A 393 -8.71 -4.79 12.90
C GLN A 393 -9.58 -6.02 13.21
N ALA A 394 -9.65 -7.00 12.30
CA ALA A 394 -10.40 -8.23 12.50
C ALA A 394 -9.86 -9.04 13.69
N ALA A 395 -8.54 -9.21 13.82
CA ALA A 395 -7.94 -9.88 14.98
C ALA A 395 -8.30 -9.19 16.30
N ALA A 396 -8.21 -7.86 16.36
CA ALA A 396 -8.57 -7.11 17.56
C ALA A 396 -10.06 -7.24 17.90
N SER A 397 -10.95 -7.23 16.91
CA SER A 397 -12.39 -7.40 17.13
C SER A 397 -12.76 -8.83 17.55
N ILE A 398 -12.17 -9.83 16.91
CA ILE A 398 -12.37 -11.25 17.26
C ILE A 398 -11.88 -11.50 18.69
N ASP A 399 -10.71 -10.99 19.06
CA ASP A 399 -10.19 -11.14 20.42
C ASP A 399 -11.17 -10.55 21.46
N ARG A 400 -11.68 -9.32 21.24
CA ARG A 400 -12.68 -8.72 22.13
C ARG A 400 -13.96 -9.55 22.23
N TYR A 401 -14.44 -10.06 21.10
CA TYR A 401 -15.63 -10.91 21.06
C TYR A 401 -15.43 -12.19 21.88
N LEU A 402 -14.22 -12.77 21.86
CA LEU A 402 -13.86 -13.97 22.63
C LEU A 402 -13.53 -13.69 24.11
N GLY A 403 -13.66 -12.45 24.57
CA GLY A 403 -13.43 -12.02 25.95
C GLY A 403 -12.03 -11.47 26.24
N GLY A 404 -11.21 -11.26 25.21
CA GLY A 404 -9.90 -10.61 25.29
C GLY A 404 -9.98 -9.07 25.32
N THR A 405 -8.83 -8.41 25.30
CA THR A 405 -8.74 -6.93 25.40
C THR A 405 -8.78 -6.24 24.04
N GLY A 406 -8.57 -6.99 22.95
CA GLY A 406 -8.30 -6.45 21.61
C GLY A 406 -6.90 -5.87 21.44
N CYS A 407 -6.03 -6.01 22.44
CA CYS A 407 -4.64 -5.58 22.35
C CYS A 407 -3.80 -6.65 21.62
N ILE A 408 -3.68 -6.49 20.31
CA ILE A 408 -2.89 -7.38 19.45
C ILE A 408 -1.44 -6.92 19.29
N ASP A 409 -1.16 -5.67 19.67
CA ASP A 409 0.17 -5.09 19.58
C ASP A 409 1.02 -5.53 20.76
N ARG A 410 2.24 -5.97 20.45
CA ARG A 410 3.33 -6.00 21.41
C ARG A 410 4.47 -5.24 20.76
N THR A 411 4.83 -4.11 21.36
CA THR A 411 6.13 -3.49 21.09
C THR A 411 7.19 -4.42 21.68
N GLU A 412 8.20 -4.74 20.90
CA GLU A 412 9.42 -5.31 21.46
C GLU A 412 10.00 -4.32 22.49
N GLU A 413 10.82 -4.80 23.42
CA GLU A 413 11.52 -3.93 24.39
C GLU A 413 12.33 -2.83 23.65
N GLU A 414 12.64 -1.73 24.35
CA GLU A 414 13.42 -0.61 23.78
C GLU A 414 14.63 -1.13 23.00
N HIS A 415 14.66 -0.86 21.70
CA HIS A 415 15.71 -1.34 20.80
C HIS A 415 16.88 -0.33 20.81
N PRO A 416 18.15 -0.79 20.79
CA PRO A 416 19.32 0.10 20.85
C PRO A 416 19.42 1.18 19.74
N CYS A 417 18.60 1.09 18.69
CA CYS A 417 18.62 2.01 17.55
C CYS A 417 17.78 3.30 17.76
N ASP A 418 17.44 3.65 18.99
CA ASP A 418 16.73 4.90 19.30
C ASP A 418 17.61 6.16 19.25
N GLU A 419 18.94 6.02 19.12
CA GLU A 419 19.83 7.17 18.92
C GLU A 419 19.57 7.88 17.58
N VAL A 420 19.29 9.18 17.64
CA VAL A 420 19.01 10.01 16.46
C VAL A 420 20.31 10.61 15.92
N ARG A 421 20.60 10.33 14.64
CA ARG A 421 21.76 10.90 13.92
C ARG A 421 21.38 12.13 13.12
N GLU A 422 22.36 13.01 12.86
CA GLU A 422 22.19 14.13 11.93
C GLU A 422 21.83 13.62 10.53
N PRO A 423 20.80 14.20 9.88
CA PRO A 423 20.32 13.70 8.61
C PRO A 423 21.31 14.09 7.52
N ALA A 424 21.33 13.32 6.43
CA ALA A 424 22.10 13.67 5.25
C ALA A 424 21.75 15.08 4.75
N PRO A 425 22.73 15.85 4.23
CA PRO A 425 22.55 17.23 3.79
C PRO A 425 21.32 17.44 2.89
N ARG A 426 20.83 18.68 2.86
CA ARG A 426 19.72 19.06 1.97
C ARG A 426 20.17 18.90 0.52
N GLY A 427 19.32 18.33 -0.33
CA GLY A 427 19.65 18.08 -1.74
C GLY A 427 20.42 16.78 -1.97
N THR A 428 20.60 15.92 -0.96
CA THR A 428 21.05 14.55 -1.20
C THR A 428 20.00 13.80 -2.03
N CYS A 429 20.39 13.40 -3.24
CA CYS A 429 19.52 12.69 -4.17
C CYS A 429 19.03 11.36 -3.60
N ARG A 430 17.79 10.97 -3.93
CA ARG A 430 17.31 9.62 -3.71
C ARG A 430 18.07 8.66 -4.60
N TYR A 431 18.58 7.59 -4.01
CA TYR A 431 19.21 6.54 -4.81
C TYR A 431 18.13 5.77 -5.58
N GLN A 432 18.15 5.87 -6.91
CA GLN A 432 17.13 5.24 -7.75
C GLN A 432 17.37 3.74 -7.98
N GLY A 433 18.52 3.20 -7.54
CA GLY A 433 18.92 1.83 -7.89
C GLY A 433 19.62 1.75 -9.25
N ALA A 434 20.40 0.70 -9.47
CA ALA A 434 20.70 0.26 -10.82
C ALA A 434 19.43 -0.42 -11.36
N VAL A 435 18.64 0.30 -12.14
CA VAL A 435 17.64 -0.37 -12.99
C VAL A 435 18.46 -1.10 -14.06
N THR A 436 18.37 -2.42 -14.11
CA THR A 436 19.00 -3.21 -15.18
C THR A 436 18.28 -2.90 -16.49
N TYR A 437 18.72 -1.82 -17.15
CA TYR A 437 18.35 -1.50 -18.51
C TYR A 437 19.07 -2.47 -19.44
N SER A 438 18.42 -3.60 -19.66
CA SER A 438 18.78 -4.47 -20.76
C SER A 438 18.37 -3.79 -22.06
N GLU A 439 19.33 -3.47 -22.94
CA GLU A 439 19.03 -3.10 -24.35
C GLU A 439 18.36 -4.25 -25.11
N GLN A 440 18.42 -5.48 -24.57
CA GLN A 440 17.63 -6.62 -25.05
C GLN A 440 16.21 -6.52 -24.46
N PRO A 441 15.16 -6.91 -25.21
CA PRO A 441 13.83 -7.02 -24.63
C PRO A 441 13.90 -7.86 -23.35
N ILE A 442 13.30 -7.37 -22.26
CA ILE A 442 13.15 -8.10 -21.00
C ILE A 442 12.31 -9.34 -21.32
N THR A 443 12.99 -10.41 -21.72
CA THR A 443 12.41 -11.69 -22.11
C THR A 443 12.48 -12.69 -20.96
N SER A 444 12.99 -12.27 -19.81
CA SER A 444 13.01 -13.03 -18.57
C SER A 444 11.97 -12.51 -17.58
N LEU A 445 11.53 -13.41 -16.70
CA LEU A 445 10.71 -13.07 -15.54
C LEU A 445 11.57 -12.60 -14.36
N ASP A 446 12.79 -12.12 -14.65
CA ASP A 446 13.75 -11.69 -13.64
C ASP A 446 13.26 -10.43 -12.93
N GLN A 447 13.72 -10.27 -11.69
CA GLN A 447 13.37 -9.14 -10.83
C GLN A 447 13.79 -7.81 -11.47
N VAL A 448 12.86 -6.85 -11.52
CA VAL A 448 13.08 -5.54 -12.17
C VAL A 448 13.86 -4.57 -11.27
N GLU A 449 13.66 -4.68 -9.96
CA GLU A 449 14.22 -3.74 -8.99
C GLU A 449 15.07 -4.50 -7.96
N PRO A 450 16.39 -4.68 -8.19
CA PRO A 450 17.26 -5.33 -7.21
C PRO A 450 17.25 -4.55 -5.90
N GLY A 451 17.40 -5.25 -4.78
CA GLY A 451 17.48 -4.61 -3.48
C GLY A 451 18.77 -3.80 -3.31
N TYR A 452 18.75 -2.87 -2.36
CA TYR A 452 19.94 -2.09 -2.02
C TYR A 452 20.95 -2.97 -1.29
N ASP A 453 22.23 -2.82 -1.60
CA ASP A 453 23.29 -3.30 -0.72
C ASP A 453 23.23 -2.56 0.64
N GLN A 454 23.95 -3.09 1.63
CA GLN A 454 23.92 -2.55 3.00
C GLN A 454 24.40 -1.09 3.09
N GLU A 455 25.36 -0.68 2.28
CA GLU A 455 25.91 0.68 2.28
C GLU A 455 24.89 1.65 1.71
N THR A 456 24.35 1.32 0.54
CA THR A 456 23.32 2.08 -0.16
C THR A 456 22.07 2.23 0.72
N ALA A 457 21.63 1.16 1.38
CA ALA A 457 20.51 1.21 2.31
C ALA A 457 20.79 2.13 3.50
N ALA A 458 21.98 2.06 4.09
CA ALA A 458 22.37 2.95 5.20
C ALA A 458 22.43 4.42 4.77
N LEU A 459 22.98 4.72 3.59
CA LEU A 459 23.04 6.09 3.04
C LEU A 459 21.65 6.66 2.74
N GLU A 460 20.76 5.87 2.15
CA GLU A 460 19.37 6.29 1.93
C GLU A 460 18.63 6.47 3.27
N ALA A 461 18.86 5.58 4.24
CA ALA A 461 18.29 5.69 5.58
C ALA A 461 18.76 6.96 6.32
N LEU A 462 20.01 7.40 6.11
CA LEU A 462 20.56 8.64 6.68
C LEU A 462 19.82 9.90 6.18
N ARG A 463 19.06 9.84 5.09
CA ARG A 463 18.22 10.97 4.64
C ARG A 463 17.00 11.20 5.55
N CYS A 464 16.67 10.26 6.43
CA CYS A 464 15.51 10.37 7.32
C CYS A 464 15.64 11.57 8.27
N LEU A 465 14.62 12.42 8.32
CA LEU A 465 14.61 13.62 9.16
C LEU A 465 14.34 13.31 10.64
N ALA A 466 14.00 12.07 10.99
CA ALA A 466 13.61 11.65 12.34
C ALA A 466 12.47 12.52 12.93
N CYS A 467 11.39 12.71 12.15
CA CYS A 467 10.27 13.60 12.48
C CYS A 467 9.48 13.18 13.73
N ASP A 468 9.66 11.94 14.17
CA ASP A 468 9.11 11.40 15.41
C ASP A 468 9.83 11.90 16.67
N VAL A 469 11.12 12.28 16.54
CA VAL A 469 11.95 12.75 17.66
C VAL A 469 12.35 14.22 17.52
N ARG A 470 12.67 14.67 16.31
CA ARG A 470 13.04 16.07 16.05
C ARG A 470 11.82 16.96 16.00
N GLN A 471 11.80 17.96 16.87
CA GLN A 471 10.72 18.94 16.97
C GLN A 471 11.24 20.34 16.69
N PHE A 472 10.44 21.13 15.97
CA PHE A 472 10.74 22.52 15.70
C PHE A 472 9.52 23.37 16.06
N THR A 473 9.75 24.43 16.81
CA THR A 473 8.71 25.43 17.10
C THR A 473 8.80 26.54 16.07
N VAL A 474 7.76 26.72 15.28
CA VAL A 474 7.64 27.87 14.38
C VAL A 474 6.60 28.85 14.92
N THR A 475 6.88 30.13 14.78
CA THR A 475 6.01 31.23 15.18
C THR A 475 5.91 32.27 14.08
N VAL A 476 4.80 32.98 14.02
CA VAL A 476 4.60 34.15 13.17
C VAL A 476 4.25 35.34 14.05
N ASP A 477 5.02 36.42 13.96
CA ASP A 477 4.72 37.68 14.62
C ASP A 477 3.56 38.39 13.89
N PRO A 478 2.38 38.52 14.54
CA PRO A 478 1.22 39.13 13.91
C PRO A 478 1.39 40.64 13.70
N LEU A 479 2.32 41.31 14.40
CA LEU A 479 2.58 42.74 14.24
C LEU A 479 3.39 43.03 12.97
N LEU A 480 4.24 42.10 12.57
CA LEU A 480 5.09 42.23 11.38
C LEU A 480 4.44 41.64 10.11
N CYS A 481 3.59 40.64 10.24
CA CYS A 481 3.02 39.93 9.10
C CYS A 481 2.03 40.79 8.28
N LYS A 482 2.22 40.81 6.95
CA LYS A 482 1.38 41.55 5.99
C LYS A 482 0.57 40.66 5.02
N GLU A 483 0.22 39.44 5.43
CA GLU A 483 -0.64 38.52 4.66
C GLU A 483 -0.12 38.11 3.26
N CYS A 484 1.17 38.24 2.95
CA CYS A 484 1.71 37.88 1.62
C CYS A 484 1.52 36.38 1.27
N GLY A 485 1.38 35.51 2.26
CA GLY A 485 1.07 34.10 2.07
C GLY A 485 2.23 33.20 1.62
N TYR A 486 3.42 33.74 1.32
CA TYR A 486 4.56 32.94 0.84
C TYR A 486 4.95 31.77 1.74
N CYS A 487 4.88 31.95 3.07
CA CYS A 487 5.13 30.87 4.03
C CYS A 487 4.15 29.69 3.87
N ARG A 488 2.90 29.94 3.45
CA ARG A 488 1.91 28.90 3.13
C ARG A 488 2.26 28.20 1.83
N GLU A 489 2.63 28.96 0.80
CA GLU A 489 2.96 28.43 -0.53
C GLU A 489 4.18 27.52 -0.49
N VAL A 490 5.23 27.89 0.27
CA VAL A 490 6.46 27.07 0.34
C VAL A 490 6.38 25.90 1.32
N CYS A 491 5.30 25.75 2.09
CA CYS A 491 5.18 24.72 3.13
C CYS A 491 4.25 23.58 2.70
N ALA A 492 4.83 22.52 2.14
CA ALA A 492 4.12 21.30 1.75
C ALA A 492 3.56 20.50 2.95
N LEU A 493 3.94 20.85 4.18
CA LEU A 493 3.49 20.19 5.41
C LEU A 493 2.25 20.86 6.03
N ASN A 494 1.72 21.92 5.41
CA ASN A 494 0.51 22.63 5.84
C ASN A 494 0.58 23.16 7.28
N VAL A 495 1.77 23.63 7.71
CA VAL A 495 2.00 24.20 9.05
C VAL A 495 1.26 25.52 9.26
N PHE A 496 1.02 26.27 8.18
CA PHE A 496 0.48 27.63 8.23
C PHE A 496 -0.98 27.71 7.78
N GLY A 497 -1.69 28.74 8.26
CA GLY A 497 -3.09 29.04 7.94
C GLY A 497 -3.36 30.54 7.84
N GLY A 498 -4.55 30.92 7.35
CA GLY A 498 -5.02 32.31 7.45
C GLY A 498 -5.61 32.61 8.82
N SER A 499 -5.50 33.86 9.27
CA SER A 499 -6.27 34.40 10.39
C SER A 499 -7.58 35.02 9.90
N ASP A 500 -8.60 35.03 10.77
CA ASP A 500 -9.85 35.78 10.54
C ASP A 500 -9.80 37.19 11.16
N THR A 501 -8.78 37.50 11.95
CA THR A 501 -8.63 38.77 12.66
C THR A 501 -7.61 39.68 12.00
N PHE A 502 -7.86 40.99 12.02
CA PHE A 502 -6.90 41.99 11.57
C PHE A 502 -5.85 42.32 12.65
N ASN A 503 -4.61 42.54 12.23
CA ASN A 503 -3.58 43.15 13.06
C ASN A 503 -3.72 44.69 13.08
N PRO A 504 -2.96 45.42 13.90
CA PRO A 504 -3.03 46.90 13.97
C PRO A 504 -2.75 47.61 12.64
N SER A 505 -2.02 46.95 11.73
CA SER A 505 -1.69 47.45 10.40
C SER A 505 -2.78 47.17 9.36
N GLY A 506 -3.88 46.52 9.74
CA GLY A 506 -5.03 46.24 8.86
C GLY A 506 -4.88 45.00 7.97
N TYR A 507 -3.92 44.11 8.24
CA TYR A 507 -3.73 42.84 7.51
C TYR A 507 -4.27 41.66 8.32
N LYS A 508 -4.65 40.55 7.67
CA LYS A 508 -4.92 39.30 8.38
C LYS A 508 -3.64 38.45 8.44
N PRO A 509 -2.91 38.44 9.57
CA PRO A 509 -1.64 37.75 9.62
C PRO A 509 -1.79 36.25 9.37
N VAL A 510 -0.76 35.63 8.80
CA VAL A 510 -0.68 34.17 8.75
C VAL A 510 -0.52 33.64 10.18
N ILE A 511 -1.19 32.53 10.49
CA ILE A 511 -1.07 31.83 11.77
C ILE A 511 -0.39 30.48 11.61
N VAL A 512 0.22 29.98 12.67
CA VAL A 512 0.72 28.61 12.77
C VAL A 512 -0.44 27.72 13.22
N ARG A 513 -0.87 26.80 12.36
CA ARG A 513 -1.95 25.83 12.65
C ARG A 513 -1.45 24.66 13.48
N ASP A 514 -0.29 24.14 13.09
CA ASP A 514 0.29 22.93 13.67
C ASP A 514 1.81 23.01 13.57
N SER A 515 2.43 23.47 14.65
CA SER A 515 3.90 23.56 14.70
C SER A 515 4.55 22.19 14.78
N ASP A 516 3.84 21.15 15.23
CA ASP A 516 4.42 19.81 15.43
C ASP A 516 4.76 19.16 14.08
N ARG A 517 4.17 19.63 12.98
CA ARG A 517 4.53 19.24 11.60
C ARG A 517 5.78 19.92 11.07
N CYS A 518 6.35 20.90 11.77
CA CYS A 518 7.53 21.63 11.29
C CYS A 518 8.77 20.73 11.34
N VAL A 519 9.46 20.58 10.21
CA VAL A 519 10.72 19.81 10.10
C VAL A 519 11.97 20.68 10.03
N GLY A 520 11.88 21.97 10.38
CA GLY A 520 13.04 22.85 10.43
C GLY A 520 13.69 23.14 9.06
N CYS A 521 12.94 23.07 7.96
CA CYS A 521 13.47 23.30 6.61
C CYS A 521 13.91 24.75 6.34
N LEU A 522 13.51 25.72 7.18
CA LEU A 522 13.82 27.15 7.08
C LEU A 522 13.30 27.88 5.82
N LYS A 523 12.60 27.22 4.89
CA LYS A 523 12.08 27.87 3.67
C LYS A 523 11.18 29.07 3.97
N CYS A 524 10.25 28.92 4.93
CA CYS A 524 9.35 29.99 5.34
C CYS A 524 10.06 31.17 6.04
N LEU A 525 11.16 30.91 6.75
CA LEU A 525 12.01 31.94 7.35
C LEU A 525 12.67 32.79 6.26
N TYR A 526 13.32 32.13 5.29
CA TYR A 526 14.06 32.83 4.24
C TYR A 526 13.19 33.56 3.21
N ILE A 527 11.97 33.08 2.96
CA ILE A 527 11.07 33.75 2.00
C ILE A 527 10.24 34.86 2.63
N CYS A 528 10.24 35.02 3.96
CA CYS A 528 9.42 36.02 4.62
C CYS A 528 10.00 37.44 4.39
N PRO A 529 9.30 38.32 3.65
CA PRO A 529 9.84 39.64 3.31
C PRO A 529 9.87 40.58 4.52
N ASP A 530 9.01 40.34 5.51
CA ASP A 530 8.86 41.16 6.72
C ASP A 530 9.57 40.57 7.94
N PHE A 531 10.31 39.46 7.78
CA PHE A 531 10.99 38.74 8.86
C PHE A 531 10.06 38.36 10.04
N ALA A 532 8.78 38.17 9.74
CA ALA A 532 7.74 37.84 10.73
C ALA A 532 7.79 36.38 11.19
N VAL A 533 8.54 35.50 10.52
CA VAL A 533 8.61 34.06 10.84
C VAL A 533 9.84 33.77 11.69
N SER A 534 9.69 32.99 12.75
CA SER A 534 10.81 32.49 13.57
C SER A 534 10.71 30.99 13.77
N ILE A 535 11.84 30.27 13.69
CA ILE A 535 11.92 28.81 13.91
C ILE A 535 12.96 28.53 14.97
N ARG A 536 12.61 27.72 15.97
CA ARG A 536 13.49 27.27 17.05
C ARG A 536 13.51 25.75 17.12
N ASN A 537 14.62 25.17 17.57
CA ASN A 537 14.69 23.75 17.85
C ASN A 537 13.96 23.47 19.17
N GLY A 538 13.01 22.54 19.18
CA GLY A 538 12.14 22.24 20.33
C GLY A 538 12.88 21.67 21.56
N GLY A 539 14.16 21.32 21.41
CA GLY A 539 15.02 20.90 22.52
C GLY A 539 15.63 22.04 23.35
N GLU A 540 15.55 23.29 22.89
CA GLU A 540 16.04 24.46 23.63
C GLU A 540 14.87 25.10 24.37
N LYS A 541 14.90 25.07 25.72
CA LYS A 541 14.02 25.93 26.53
C LYS A 541 14.24 27.39 26.10
N PRO A 542 13.19 28.22 26.04
CA PRO A 542 13.38 29.65 25.80
C PRO A 542 14.29 30.21 26.90
N ASP A 543 15.44 30.76 26.51
CA ASP A 543 16.21 31.64 27.38
C ASP A 543 15.37 32.91 27.60
N ASP A 544 14.61 32.93 28.69
CA ASP A 544 13.89 34.11 29.23
C ASP A 544 14.87 35.17 29.77
N LYS A 545 15.96 35.46 29.06
CA LYS A 545 16.98 36.43 29.53
C LYS A 545 17.24 37.63 28.63
N HIS A 546 16.54 37.77 27.50
CA HIS A 546 16.61 39.02 26.73
C HIS A 546 15.23 39.52 26.31
N CYS A 547 14.41 39.87 27.29
CA CYS A 547 13.39 40.88 27.11
C CYS A 547 13.31 41.75 28.37
N LEU A 548 13.45 43.07 28.17
CA LEU A 548 13.16 44.16 29.10
C LEU A 548 14.16 44.35 30.26
N GLN A 549 15.29 45.00 29.97
CA GLN A 549 15.78 46.01 30.91
C GLN A 549 14.98 47.29 30.65
N SER A 550 14.05 47.53 31.58
CA SER A 550 13.30 48.76 31.74
C SER A 550 14.22 49.97 31.86
N ALA A 551 13.73 51.07 31.30
CA ALA A 551 14.25 52.41 31.53
C ALA A 551 14.33 52.73 33.03
N ASP A 552 15.42 53.39 33.41
CA ASP A 552 15.45 54.51 34.37
C ASP A 552 16.23 55.66 33.71
#